data_AF-A0A7S4T1L3-F1
#
_entry.id   AF-A0A7S4T1L3-F1
#
_cell.length_a   1.000
_cell.length_b   1.000
_cell.length_c   1.000
_cell.angle_alpha   90.00
_cell.angle_beta   90.00
_cell.angle_gamma   90.00
#
_symmetry.space_group_name_H-M   'P 1'
#
loop_
_entity.id
_entity.type
_entity.pdbx_description
1 polymer ?
#
loop_
_entity_poly.entity_id
_entity_poly.type
_entity_poly.pdbx_seq_one_letter_code
_entity_poly.pdbx_strand_id
1 'polypeptide(L)'
;PAACSLAQANRPQDRRRVSHTIPACVAMAPPRPMDVAMARGRMGGARGACAPSNLYALNFVQKTGKEEPKSMQRGMRRDFVLPKARELDVARDSDGEQMRLCPECRLPVGDFGYATSGKTSFMHGECKAQLMLREAKEDEEARHRNDANLKKRERTKYNIGWKRELIPRNVDLAAMLPGQQIPQGMCCLMVKDSKIRVLPTLDPAASINLEYLSLALRVRVTEGREPLFSLDMKDVPSGKSNEVEDLWQVKRFEPAWLAGTSVGEVMFQADYHLK
;
A
#
# COMPACT_ATOMS: atom_id res chain seq x y z
N PRO A 1 41.59 36.40 32.92
CA PRO A 1 41.63 35.64 31.64
C PRO A 1 40.81 34.34 31.76
N ALA A 2 39.66 34.14 31.13
CA ALA A 2 39.03 34.78 29.99
C ALA A 2 37.49 34.71 30.15
N ALA A 3 36.81 35.78 29.74
CA ALA A 3 35.36 35.85 29.64
C ALA A 3 34.91 35.24 28.30
N CYS A 4 33.85 34.44 28.32
CA CYS A 4 33.20 33.91 27.13
C CYS A 4 31.86 34.63 26.95
N SER A 5 31.84 35.61 26.06
CA SER A 5 30.66 36.36 25.63
C SER A 5 30.33 35.95 24.19
N LEU A 6 29.13 35.40 23.96
CA LEU A 6 28.60 35.17 22.61
C LEU A 6 27.13 35.58 22.52
N ALA A 7 26.98 36.81 22.06
CA ALA A 7 26.00 37.37 21.12
C ALA A 7 24.64 36.66 20.94
N GLN A 8 23.58 37.39 21.34
CA GLN A 8 22.23 37.23 20.84
C GLN A 8 22.10 37.92 19.46
N ALA A 9 21.69 37.17 18.44
CA ALA A 9 21.36 37.70 17.12
C ALA A 9 19.84 37.84 16.96
N ASN A 10 19.34 39.08 16.97
CA ASN A 10 17.98 39.44 16.58
C ASN A 10 17.82 39.32 15.07
N ARG A 11 16.81 38.59 14.59
CA ARG A 11 16.34 38.63 13.19
C ARG A 11 15.02 39.42 13.11
N PRO A 12 14.84 40.32 12.13
CA PRO A 12 13.58 41.02 11.91
C PRO A 12 12.55 40.12 11.21
N GLN A 13 11.30 40.16 11.70
CA GLN A 13 10.15 39.55 11.03
C GLN A 13 9.60 40.51 9.98
N ASP A 14 9.67 40.11 8.71
CA ASP A 14 9.05 40.82 7.60
C ASP A 14 7.69 40.15 7.28
N ARG A 15 6.60 40.73 7.80
CA ARG A 15 5.22 40.27 7.56
C ARG A 15 4.66 40.95 6.30
N ARG A 16 4.80 40.30 5.14
CA ARG A 16 3.96 40.62 3.96
C ARG A 16 2.60 39.95 4.10
N ARG A 17 1.58 40.79 4.30
CA ARG A 17 0.16 40.42 4.38
C ARG A 17 -0.35 40.23 2.94
N VAL A 18 -0.55 38.99 2.51
CA VAL A 18 -1.28 38.68 1.27
C VAL A 18 -2.76 38.51 1.64
N SER A 19 -3.57 39.51 1.31
CA SER A 19 -5.02 39.47 1.42
C SER A 19 -5.59 38.64 0.28
N HIS A 20 -5.94 37.37 0.56
CA HIS A 20 -6.81 36.59 -0.30
C HIS A 20 -8.27 36.84 0.08
N THR A 21 -8.99 37.51 -0.80
CA THR A 21 -10.44 37.68 -0.75
C THR A 21 -11.10 36.33 -1.06
N ILE A 22 -11.70 35.70 -0.04
CA ILE A 22 -12.52 34.48 -0.20
C ILE A 22 -13.92 34.92 -0.66
N PRO A 23 -14.51 34.31 -1.71
CA PRO A 23 -15.86 34.63 -2.14
C PRO A 23 -16.89 34.21 -1.10
N ALA A 24 -17.90 35.05 -0.91
CA ALA A 24 -18.97 34.89 0.07
C ALA A 24 -19.68 33.52 -0.05
N CYS A 25 -19.72 32.78 1.06
CA CYS A 25 -20.52 31.57 1.19
C CYS A 25 -22.00 31.89 1.00
N VAL A 26 -22.63 31.18 0.06
CA VAL A 26 -24.09 31.13 -0.10
C VAL A 26 -24.68 30.56 1.18
N ALA A 27 -25.49 31.35 1.88
CA ALA A 27 -26.24 30.92 3.05
C ALA A 27 -27.26 29.85 2.63
N MET A 28 -27.00 28.59 2.97
CA MET A 28 -28.01 27.54 2.86
C MET A 28 -29.04 27.72 3.97
N ALA A 29 -30.30 27.84 3.56
CA ALA A 29 -31.44 27.93 4.47
C ALA A 29 -31.54 26.68 5.36
N PRO A 30 -31.99 26.82 6.63
CA PRO A 30 -32.13 25.69 7.53
C PRO A 30 -33.19 24.69 7.02
N PRO A 31 -32.99 23.37 7.22
CA PRO A 31 -33.98 22.37 6.87
C PRO A 31 -35.23 22.55 7.74
N ARG A 32 -36.41 22.40 7.13
CA ARG A 32 -37.68 22.42 7.84
C ARG A 32 -37.79 21.21 8.77
N PRO A 33 -38.42 21.36 9.95
CA PRO A 33 -38.70 20.23 10.83
C PRO A 33 -39.61 19.22 10.11
N MET A 34 -39.15 17.98 10.01
CA MET A 34 -39.95 16.85 9.56
C MET A 34 -40.71 16.30 10.77
N ASP A 35 -42.03 16.27 10.67
CA ASP A 35 -42.90 15.62 11.66
C ASP A 35 -42.66 14.11 11.66
N VAL A 36 -42.09 13.61 12.77
CA VAL A 36 -41.88 12.18 12.99
C VAL A 36 -43.19 11.58 13.48
N ALA A 37 -43.97 11.05 12.54
CA ALA A 37 -45.10 10.19 12.84
C ALA A 37 -44.60 8.85 13.41
N MET A 38 -44.90 8.63 14.69
CA MET A 38 -44.62 7.38 15.42
C MET A 38 -45.45 6.22 14.84
N ALA A 39 -44.83 5.39 14.00
CA ALA A 39 -45.38 4.09 13.61
C ALA A 39 -44.99 3.01 14.62
N ARG A 40 -45.94 2.58 15.45
CA ARG A 40 -45.84 1.38 16.28
C ARG A 40 -45.98 0.13 15.40
N GLY A 41 -44.86 -0.49 15.03
CA GLY A 41 -44.80 -1.76 14.30
C GLY A 41 -44.45 -2.93 15.23
N ARG A 42 -45.30 -3.97 15.21
CA ARG A 42 -45.22 -5.21 15.99
C ARG A 42 -43.91 -5.97 15.81
N MET A 43 -43.42 -6.53 16.93
CA MET A 43 -42.38 -7.54 16.99
C MET A 43 -42.87 -8.88 16.40
N GLY A 44 -42.25 -9.31 15.31
CA GLY A 44 -42.36 -10.67 14.77
C GLY A 44 -40.96 -11.26 14.66
N GLY A 45 -40.66 -12.26 15.47
CA GLY A 45 -39.36 -12.93 15.51
C GLY A 45 -39.11 -13.81 14.29
N ALA A 46 -37.86 -13.82 13.84
CA ALA A 46 -37.29 -14.89 13.05
C ALA A 46 -35.84 -15.11 13.51
N ARG A 47 -35.58 -16.29 14.06
CA ARG A 47 -34.22 -16.78 14.32
C ARG A 47 -33.63 -17.19 12.97
N GLY A 48 -32.86 -16.30 12.35
CA GLY A 48 -32.02 -16.60 11.19
C GLY A 48 -30.59 -16.83 11.65
N ALA A 49 -30.09 -18.04 11.48
CA ALA A 49 -28.71 -18.39 11.74
C ALA A 49 -27.77 -17.54 10.85
N CYS A 50 -26.87 -16.79 11.48
CA CYS A 50 -25.77 -16.13 10.78
C CYS A 50 -24.77 -17.21 10.33
N ALA A 51 -24.84 -17.59 9.05
CA ALA A 51 -23.70 -18.19 8.38
C ALA A 51 -22.57 -17.13 8.30
N PRO A 52 -21.31 -17.47 8.58
CA PRO A 52 -20.21 -16.54 8.37
C PRO A 52 -19.98 -16.39 6.87
N SER A 53 -20.45 -15.27 6.31
CA SER A 53 -20.08 -14.81 4.96
C SER A 53 -18.63 -14.30 4.97
N ASN A 54 -17.69 -15.21 5.21
CA ASN A 54 -16.26 -14.93 5.07
C ASN A 54 -15.80 -15.52 3.74
N LEU A 55 -16.21 -14.85 2.66
CA LEU A 55 -15.80 -15.16 1.29
C LEU A 55 -15.43 -13.87 0.57
N TYR A 56 -14.62 -13.03 1.23
CA TYR A 56 -13.64 -12.22 0.51
C TYR A 56 -12.38 -13.06 0.41
N ALA A 57 -12.45 -14.10 -0.43
CA ALA A 57 -11.25 -14.54 -1.11
C ALA A 57 -10.80 -13.30 -1.89
N LEU A 58 -9.82 -12.57 -1.35
CA LEU A 58 -8.95 -11.74 -2.14
C LEU A 58 -8.39 -12.69 -3.19
N ASN A 59 -9.09 -12.77 -4.32
CA ASN A 59 -8.49 -13.08 -5.59
C ASN A 59 -7.54 -11.91 -5.83
N PHE A 60 -6.42 -11.92 -5.10
CA PHE A 60 -5.16 -11.45 -5.61
C PHE A 60 -4.97 -12.35 -6.82
N VAL A 61 -5.59 -11.94 -7.92
CA VAL A 61 -5.13 -12.29 -9.24
C VAL A 61 -3.73 -11.70 -9.23
N GLN A 62 -2.78 -12.50 -8.72
CA GLN A 62 -1.46 -12.52 -9.28
C GLN A 62 -1.75 -12.67 -10.76
N LYS A 63 -1.85 -11.52 -11.45
CA LYS A 63 -1.33 -11.40 -12.79
C LYS A 63 0.14 -11.76 -12.60
N THR A 64 0.40 -13.06 -12.47
CA THR A 64 1.24 -13.72 -13.43
C THR A 64 0.67 -13.27 -14.77
N GLY A 65 1.07 -12.07 -15.20
CA GLY A 65 1.57 -11.96 -16.55
C GLY A 65 2.59 -13.06 -16.63
N LYS A 66 2.10 -14.28 -16.91
CA LYS A 66 2.84 -15.28 -17.63
C LYS A 66 3.08 -14.63 -19.00
N GLU A 67 3.89 -13.58 -19.06
CA GLU A 67 5.17 -13.86 -19.68
C GLU A 67 5.71 -15.01 -18.84
N GLU A 68 5.42 -16.25 -19.27
CA GLU A 68 6.17 -17.35 -18.74
C GLU A 68 7.61 -16.86 -18.79
N PRO A 69 8.38 -16.85 -17.69
CA PRO A 69 9.80 -16.63 -17.80
C PRO A 69 10.29 -17.83 -18.56
N LYS A 70 10.24 -17.77 -19.91
CA LYS A 70 10.09 -18.90 -20.86
C LYS A 70 10.45 -20.15 -20.12
N SER A 71 9.43 -20.75 -19.51
CA SER A 71 9.66 -21.81 -18.54
C SER A 71 10.55 -22.77 -19.28
N MET A 72 11.72 -22.99 -18.71
CA MET A 72 12.82 -23.66 -19.36
C MET A 72 12.49 -25.16 -19.44
N GLN A 73 11.33 -25.51 -19.99
CA GLN A 73 11.03 -26.77 -20.64
C GLN A 73 11.83 -26.81 -21.95
N ARG A 74 13.15 -26.70 -21.84
CA ARG A 74 14.03 -27.25 -22.86
C ARG A 74 13.92 -28.75 -22.70
N GLY A 75 13.10 -29.36 -23.56
CA GLY A 75 13.11 -30.80 -23.78
C GLY A 75 14.55 -31.26 -23.95
N MET A 76 15.06 -31.98 -22.95
CA MET A 76 16.32 -32.71 -23.03
C MET A 76 16.11 -33.94 -23.92
N ARG A 77 16.04 -33.71 -25.23
CA ARG A 77 16.47 -34.68 -26.23
C ARG A 77 17.32 -33.91 -27.23
N ARG A 78 18.62 -33.86 -26.97
CA ARG A 78 19.62 -33.45 -27.94
C ARG A 78 20.68 -34.52 -27.96
N ASP A 79 20.85 -35.10 -29.14
CA ASP A 79 22.00 -35.92 -29.48
C ASP A 79 23.26 -35.12 -29.14
N PHE A 80 24.04 -35.66 -28.20
CA PHE A 80 25.28 -35.07 -27.73
C PHE A 80 26.34 -35.19 -28.83
N VAL A 81 26.37 -34.22 -29.74
CA VAL A 81 27.60 -33.93 -30.47
C VAL A 81 28.51 -33.17 -29.50
N LEU A 82 29.47 -33.88 -28.90
CA LEU A 82 30.49 -33.30 -28.04
C LEU A 82 31.27 -32.21 -28.81
N PRO A 83 31.17 -30.93 -28.41
CA PRO A 83 32.02 -29.89 -28.96
C PRO A 83 33.48 -30.22 -28.62
N LYS A 84 34.37 -30.09 -29.60
CA LYS A 84 35.82 -30.26 -29.43
C LYS A 84 36.28 -29.34 -28.29
N ALA A 85 36.65 -29.94 -27.15
CA ALA A 85 36.96 -29.23 -25.92
C ALA A 85 38.09 -28.22 -26.17
N ARG A 86 37.82 -26.94 -25.87
CA ARG A 86 38.90 -25.97 -25.71
C ARG A 86 39.65 -26.32 -24.42
N GLU A 87 40.96 -26.30 -24.52
CA GLU A 87 41.98 -26.78 -23.56
C GLU A 87 42.09 -25.89 -22.30
N LEU A 88 40.96 -25.51 -21.72
CA LEU A 88 40.89 -24.59 -20.60
C LEU A 88 40.37 -25.37 -19.39
N ASP A 89 41.20 -25.43 -18.33
CA ASP A 89 40.95 -26.07 -17.02
C ASP A 89 41.27 -27.58 -16.90
N VAL A 90 42.37 -28.02 -17.53
CA VAL A 90 42.99 -29.33 -17.27
C VAL A 90 44.31 -29.11 -16.51
N ALA A 91 44.46 -29.74 -15.35
CA ALA A 91 45.74 -29.86 -14.66
C ALA A 91 46.35 -31.24 -14.90
N ARG A 92 47.68 -31.32 -14.93
CA ARG A 92 48.39 -32.59 -14.84
C ARG A 92 48.84 -32.81 -13.39
N ASP A 93 48.53 -33.97 -12.84
CA ASP A 93 49.11 -34.48 -11.60
C ASP A 93 50.53 -35.03 -11.83
N SER A 94 51.09 -35.60 -10.76
CA SER A 94 52.46 -36.10 -10.70
C SER A 94 52.73 -37.32 -11.59
N ASP A 95 51.71 -38.08 -11.99
CA ASP A 95 51.84 -39.21 -12.93
C ASP A 95 51.51 -38.81 -14.40
N GLY A 96 51.03 -37.58 -14.61
CA GLY A 96 50.82 -36.99 -15.93
C GLY A 96 49.40 -37.19 -16.46
N GLU A 97 48.48 -37.72 -15.65
CA GLU A 97 47.07 -37.80 -15.97
C GLU A 97 46.40 -36.41 -16.02
N GLN A 98 45.38 -36.28 -16.87
CA GLN A 98 44.67 -35.03 -17.07
C GLN A 98 43.46 -34.96 -16.13
N MET A 99 43.57 -34.17 -15.07
CA MET A 99 42.47 -33.91 -14.13
C MET A 99 41.67 -32.67 -14.55
N ARG A 100 40.35 -32.81 -14.53
CA ARG A 100 39.42 -31.69 -14.74
C ARG A 100 39.31 -30.89 -13.45
N LEU A 101 39.49 -29.58 -13.53
CA LEU A 101 39.35 -28.70 -12.37
C LEU A 101 37.94 -28.08 -12.33
N CYS A 102 37.40 -27.94 -11.11
CA CYS A 102 36.17 -27.18 -10.89
C CYS A 102 36.45 -25.68 -11.14
N PRO A 103 35.65 -24.98 -11.94
CA PRO A 103 35.88 -23.57 -12.26
C PRO A 103 35.73 -22.62 -11.05
N GLU A 104 34.96 -23.01 -10.02
CA GLU A 104 34.71 -22.16 -8.84
C GLU A 104 35.84 -22.26 -7.80
N CYS A 105 36.20 -23.48 -7.38
CA CYS A 105 37.20 -23.69 -6.33
C CYS A 105 38.58 -24.08 -6.85
N ARG A 106 38.74 -24.35 -8.15
CA ARG A 106 39.99 -24.80 -8.81
C ARG A 106 40.56 -26.12 -8.31
N LEU A 107 39.79 -26.91 -7.56
CA LEU A 107 40.17 -28.24 -7.12
C LEU A 107 39.77 -29.32 -8.14
N PRO A 108 40.47 -30.46 -8.20
CA PRO A 108 40.11 -31.59 -9.05
C PRO A 108 38.68 -32.08 -8.78
N VAL A 109 37.91 -32.29 -9.84
CA VAL A 109 36.60 -32.95 -9.77
C VAL A 109 36.84 -34.44 -9.79
N GLY A 110 36.31 -35.18 -8.81
CA GLY A 110 36.39 -36.64 -8.77
C GLY A 110 35.50 -37.30 -9.83
N ASP A 111 35.18 -38.59 -9.62
CA ASP A 111 34.42 -39.40 -10.58
C ASP A 111 33.03 -38.82 -10.93
N PHE A 112 32.45 -38.05 -10.01
CA PHE A 112 31.13 -37.44 -10.17
C PHE A 112 31.22 -35.92 -10.18
N GLY A 113 30.65 -35.31 -11.22
CA GLY A 113 30.56 -33.87 -11.37
C GLY A 113 29.30 -33.44 -12.10
N TYR A 114 28.81 -32.24 -11.80
CA TYR A 114 27.67 -31.64 -12.48
C TYR A 114 28.14 -30.87 -13.71
N ALA A 115 27.54 -31.15 -14.86
CA ALA A 115 27.82 -30.41 -16.09
C ALA A 115 27.15 -29.02 -16.06
N THR A 116 27.90 -27.97 -16.41
CA THR A 116 27.36 -26.60 -16.51
C THR A 116 26.67 -26.40 -17.86
N SER A 117 25.44 -25.88 -17.87
CA SER A 117 24.65 -25.64 -19.09
C SER A 117 25.45 -24.94 -20.18
N GLY A 118 25.72 -25.66 -21.28
CA GLY A 118 26.37 -25.11 -22.48
C GLY A 118 27.90 -25.09 -22.46
N LYS A 119 28.57 -25.62 -21.43
CA LYS A 119 30.03 -25.77 -21.38
C LYS A 119 30.41 -27.22 -21.07
N THR A 120 31.57 -27.64 -21.56
CA THR A 120 32.17 -28.96 -21.25
C THR A 120 32.83 -29.01 -19.86
N SER A 121 32.62 -27.99 -19.02
CA SER A 121 33.17 -27.90 -17.67
C SER A 121 32.30 -28.65 -16.66
N PHE A 122 32.95 -29.32 -15.71
CA PHE A 122 32.32 -30.03 -14.60
C PHE A 122 32.55 -29.27 -13.30
N MET A 123 31.58 -29.32 -12.39
CA MET A 123 31.65 -28.70 -11.06
C MET A 123 31.42 -29.74 -9.97
N HIS A 124 32.00 -29.52 -8.79
CA HIS A 124 31.61 -30.25 -7.58
C HIS A 124 30.13 -30.00 -7.26
N GLY A 125 29.48 -30.99 -6.64
CA GLY A 125 28.10 -30.84 -6.16
C GLY A 125 27.93 -29.66 -5.21
N GLU A 126 28.88 -29.46 -4.30
CA GLU A 126 28.88 -28.31 -3.38
C GLU A 126 29.00 -26.98 -4.10
N CYS A 127 29.98 -26.82 -5.01
CA CYS A 127 30.14 -25.59 -5.79
C CYS A 127 28.92 -25.31 -6.67
N LYS A 128 28.30 -26.35 -7.24
CA LYS A 128 27.07 -26.18 -8.02
C LYS A 128 25.90 -25.74 -7.15
N ALA A 129 25.75 -26.30 -5.95
CA ALA A 129 24.73 -25.90 -4.99
C ALA A 129 24.93 -24.43 -4.56
N GLN A 130 26.16 -24.02 -4.26
CA GLN A 130 26.48 -22.63 -3.93
C GLN A 130 26.15 -21.66 -5.08
N LEU A 131 26.45 -22.05 -6.33
CA LEU A 131 26.07 -21.25 -7.50
C LEU A 131 24.55 -21.12 -7.63
N MET A 132 23.80 -22.22 -7.48
CA MET A 132 22.34 -22.20 -7.53
C MET A 132 21.73 -21.34 -6.42
N LEU A 133 22.30 -21.36 -5.22
CA LEU A 133 21.87 -20.49 -4.13
C LEU A 133 22.11 -19.00 -4.45
N ARG A 134 23.25 -18.67 -5.07
CA ARG A 134 23.55 -17.30 -5.53
C ARG A 134 22.54 -16.83 -6.58
N GLU A 135 22.29 -17.66 -7.60
CA GLU A 135 21.30 -17.39 -8.66
C GLU A 135 19.89 -17.19 -8.07
N ALA A 136 19.45 -18.08 -7.16
CA ALA A 136 18.14 -17.97 -6.53
C ALA A 136 17.97 -16.68 -5.70
N LYS A 137 19.04 -16.26 -5.00
CA LYS A 137 19.06 -15.01 -4.24
C LYS A 137 18.97 -13.79 -5.16
N GLU A 138 19.74 -13.79 -6.25
CA GLU A 138 19.69 -12.71 -7.26
C GLU A 138 18.30 -12.60 -7.89
N ASP A 139 17.66 -13.73 -8.20
CA ASP A 139 16.30 -13.78 -8.74
C ASP A 139 15.25 -13.28 -7.73
N GLU A 140 15.39 -13.61 -6.44
CA GLU A 140 14.53 -13.10 -5.39
C GLU A 140 14.69 -11.59 -5.19
N GLU A 141 15.92 -11.07 -5.17
CA GLU A 141 16.20 -9.63 -5.12
C GLU A 141 15.68 -8.90 -6.36
N ALA A 142 15.76 -9.51 -7.55
CA ALA A 142 15.16 -8.98 -8.77
C ALA A 142 13.62 -8.91 -8.66
N ARG A 143 12.97 -9.97 -8.18
CA ARG A 143 11.51 -9.97 -7.93
C ARG A 143 11.11 -8.89 -6.93
N HIS A 144 11.80 -8.79 -5.80
CA HIS A 144 11.51 -7.75 -4.81
C HIS A 144 11.69 -6.33 -5.35
N ARG A 145 12.72 -6.08 -6.17
CA ARG A 145 12.92 -4.78 -6.84
C ARG A 145 11.77 -4.47 -7.81
N ASN A 146 11.36 -5.46 -8.61
CA ASN A 146 10.24 -5.29 -9.54
C ASN A 146 8.93 -5.01 -8.81
N ASP A 147 8.63 -5.76 -7.75
CA ASP A 147 7.45 -5.54 -6.91
C ASP A 147 7.47 -4.17 -6.24
N ALA A 148 8.61 -3.74 -5.71
CA ALA A 148 8.77 -2.42 -5.12
C ALA A 148 8.55 -1.31 -6.15
N ASN A 149 9.08 -1.47 -7.36
CA ASN A 149 8.88 -0.53 -8.47
C ASN A 149 7.42 -0.48 -8.92
N LEU A 150 6.75 -1.64 -9.01
CA LEU A 150 5.33 -1.72 -9.35
C LEU A 150 4.48 -1.01 -8.28
N LYS A 151 4.67 -1.36 -7.00
CA LYS A 151 4.01 -0.70 -5.87
C LYS A 151 4.25 0.80 -5.86
N LYS A 152 5.48 1.26 -6.16
CA LYS A 152 5.81 2.68 -6.26
C LYS A 152 5.03 3.36 -7.40
N ARG A 153 5.01 2.76 -8.60
CA ARG A 153 4.26 3.27 -9.75
C ARG A 153 2.77 3.36 -9.46
N GLU A 154 2.18 2.32 -8.85
CA GLU A 154 0.77 2.30 -8.48
C GLU A 154 0.43 3.34 -7.41
N ARG A 155 1.28 3.49 -6.38
CA ARG A 155 1.09 4.54 -5.37
C ARG A 155 1.09 5.94 -5.99
N THR A 156 2.00 6.21 -6.92
CA THR A 156 2.00 7.48 -7.66
C THR A 156 0.75 7.63 -8.53
N LYS A 157 0.37 6.59 -9.28
CA LYS A 157 -0.79 6.60 -10.19
C LYS A 157 -2.10 6.91 -9.46
N TYR A 158 -2.35 6.24 -8.34
CA TYR A 158 -3.60 6.38 -7.60
C TYR A 158 -3.52 7.41 -6.47
N ASN A 159 -2.42 8.16 -6.42
CA ASN A 159 -2.14 9.13 -5.38
C ASN A 159 -2.28 8.52 -3.97
N ILE A 160 -1.84 7.27 -3.80
CA ILE A 160 -1.87 6.54 -2.53
C ILE A 160 -0.64 6.96 -1.72
N GLY A 161 -0.91 7.58 -0.57
CA GLY A 161 0.11 8.01 0.36
C GLY A 161 -0.41 9.09 1.29
N TRP A 162 0.04 9.05 2.54
CA TRP A 162 -0.30 10.02 3.57
C TRP A 162 0.29 11.38 3.21
N LYS A 163 -0.54 12.25 2.63
CA LYS A 163 -0.20 13.65 2.37
C LYS A 163 -0.61 14.48 3.56
N ARG A 164 0.33 15.21 4.16
CA ARG A 164 0.07 16.05 5.35
C ARG A 164 -1.01 17.10 5.07
N GLU A 165 -1.12 17.53 3.82
CA GLU A 165 -2.09 18.50 3.35
C GLU A 165 -3.52 17.95 3.31
N LEU A 166 -3.67 16.62 3.19
CA LEU A 166 -4.96 15.93 3.18
C LEU A 166 -5.39 15.48 4.58
N ILE A 167 -4.51 15.52 5.58
CA ILE A 167 -4.86 15.14 6.95
C ILE A 167 -5.90 16.13 7.48
N PRO A 168 -7.12 15.67 7.81
CA PRO A 168 -8.20 16.54 8.23
C PRO A 168 -7.83 17.24 9.54
N ARG A 169 -8.08 18.55 9.64
CA ARG A 169 -7.67 19.37 10.79
C ARG A 169 -8.87 19.73 11.65
N ASN A 170 -8.72 19.51 12.95
CA ASN A 170 -9.78 19.81 13.91
C ASN A 170 -10.02 21.30 14.15
N VAL A 171 -9.10 22.17 13.71
CA VAL A 171 -9.11 23.61 14.03
C VAL A 171 -10.36 24.31 13.52
N ASP A 172 -10.73 24.05 12.26
CA ASP A 172 -11.84 24.76 11.61
C ASP A 172 -13.19 24.34 12.18
N LEU A 173 -13.36 23.04 12.49
CA LEU A 173 -14.59 22.52 13.10
C LEU A 173 -14.71 22.87 14.58
N ALA A 174 -13.61 22.87 15.31
CA ALA A 174 -13.61 23.32 16.70
C ALA A 174 -14.01 24.81 16.79
N ALA A 175 -13.61 25.63 15.81
CA ALA A 175 -13.99 27.04 15.75
C ALA A 175 -15.50 27.27 15.52
N MET A 176 -16.20 26.31 14.91
CA MET A 176 -17.65 26.39 14.68
C MET A 176 -18.47 26.05 15.93
N LEU A 177 -17.86 25.47 16.97
CA LEU A 177 -18.57 25.11 18.19
C LEU A 177 -18.69 26.32 19.12
N PRO A 178 -19.92 26.81 19.39
CA PRO A 178 -20.12 28.04 20.15
C PRO A 178 -19.58 27.90 21.58
N GLY A 179 -18.79 28.89 22.02
CA GLY A 179 -18.34 29.03 23.40
C GLY A 179 -17.19 28.13 23.83
N GLN A 180 -16.42 27.54 22.90
CA GLN A 180 -15.27 26.70 23.23
C GLN A 180 -13.94 27.37 22.85
N GLN A 181 -12.96 27.24 23.75
CA GLN A 181 -11.57 27.53 23.39
C GLN A 181 -11.08 26.40 22.49
N ILE A 182 -10.56 26.75 21.31
CA ILE A 182 -10.04 25.78 20.36
C ILE A 182 -8.77 25.17 20.97
N PRO A 183 -8.74 23.87 21.30
CA PRO A 183 -7.53 23.23 21.77
C PRO A 183 -6.48 23.23 20.66
N GLN A 184 -5.26 23.68 20.97
CA GLN A 184 -4.12 23.46 20.09
C GLN A 184 -3.68 22.00 20.23
N GLY A 185 -3.83 21.20 19.17
CA GLY A 185 -3.39 19.81 19.12
C GLY A 185 -4.53 18.80 19.10
N MET A 186 -4.37 17.70 19.84
CA MET A 186 -5.36 16.62 19.91
C MET A 186 -6.55 17.02 20.76
N CYS A 187 -7.74 16.55 20.39
CA CYS A 187 -8.96 16.79 21.14
C CYS A 187 -9.80 15.52 21.29
N CYS A 188 -10.59 15.46 22.36
CA CYS A 188 -11.57 14.42 22.64
C CYS A 188 -12.97 15.02 22.77
N LEU A 189 -13.98 14.17 22.79
CA LEU A 189 -15.36 14.56 23.10
C LEU A 189 -15.74 14.11 24.51
N MET A 190 -16.31 15.03 25.28
CA MET A 190 -16.88 14.76 26.59
C MET A 190 -18.39 15.02 26.54
N VAL A 191 -19.18 14.04 26.98
CA VAL A 191 -20.62 14.20 27.15
C VAL A 191 -20.90 14.54 28.61
N LYS A 192 -21.52 15.69 28.87
CA LYS A 192 -21.93 16.14 30.20
C LYS A 192 -23.34 16.74 30.12
N ASP A 193 -24.27 16.23 30.92
CA ASP A 193 -25.66 16.72 31.01
C ASP A 193 -26.36 16.79 29.64
N SER A 194 -26.19 15.75 28.80
CA SER A 194 -26.66 15.69 27.40
C SER A 194 -26.05 16.75 26.46
N LYS A 195 -25.00 17.46 26.90
CA LYS A 195 -24.23 18.40 26.07
C LYS A 195 -22.89 17.80 25.73
N ILE A 196 -22.49 17.92 24.46
CA ILE A 196 -21.17 17.48 23.99
C ILE A 196 -20.21 18.67 24.06
N ARG A 197 -19.01 18.43 24.60
CA ARG A 197 -17.92 19.41 24.65
C ARG A 197 -16.66 18.83 24.00
N VAL A 198 -15.95 19.65 23.24
CA VAL A 198 -14.60 19.31 22.78
C VAL A 198 -13.62 19.75 23.86
N LEU A 199 -12.72 18.87 24.25
CA LEU A 199 -11.66 19.14 25.22
C LEU A 199 -10.29 18.78 24.64
N PRO A 200 -9.21 19.47 25.03
CA PRO A 200 -7.86 19.00 24.73
C PRO A 200 -7.61 17.64 25.38
N THR A 201 -6.85 16.78 24.70
CA THR A 201 -6.36 15.52 25.27
C THR A 201 -4.88 15.32 24.94
N LEU A 202 -4.15 14.68 25.85
CA LEU A 202 -2.80 14.19 25.60
C LEU A 202 -2.77 12.70 25.27
N ASP A 203 -3.88 12.00 25.52
CA ASP A 203 -4.03 10.58 25.21
C ASP A 203 -4.43 10.40 23.75
N PRO A 204 -3.57 9.77 22.91
CA PRO A 204 -3.89 9.47 21.52
C PRO A 204 -5.10 8.55 21.37
N ALA A 205 -5.34 7.63 22.30
CA ALA A 205 -6.47 6.71 22.24
C ALA A 205 -7.81 7.41 22.47
N ALA A 206 -7.82 8.49 23.26
CA ALA A 206 -8.98 9.35 23.45
C ALA A 206 -9.13 10.43 22.37
N SER A 207 -8.15 10.58 21.47
CA SER A 207 -8.16 11.62 20.45
C SER A 207 -9.12 11.28 19.31
N ILE A 208 -9.85 12.29 18.83
CA ILE A 208 -10.86 12.15 17.78
C ILE A 208 -10.56 13.16 16.67
N ASN A 209 -10.68 12.72 15.42
CA ASN A 209 -10.74 13.61 14.28
C ASN A 209 -12.18 14.12 14.11
N LEU A 210 -12.40 15.42 14.39
CA LEU A 210 -13.73 16.05 14.37
C LEU A 210 -14.32 16.07 12.96
N GLU A 211 -13.48 16.24 11.93
CA GLU A 211 -13.92 16.24 10.53
C GLU A 211 -14.44 14.88 10.13
N TYR A 212 -13.69 13.83 10.47
CA TYR A 212 -14.12 12.47 10.28
C TYR A 212 -15.43 12.16 11.00
N LEU A 213 -15.51 12.49 12.30
CA LEU A 213 -16.73 12.24 13.08
C LEU A 213 -17.93 12.98 12.49
N SER A 214 -17.77 14.26 12.14
CA SER A 214 -18.85 15.07 11.57
C SER A 214 -19.39 14.48 10.26
N LEU A 215 -18.50 13.96 9.40
CA LEU A 215 -18.87 13.32 8.15
C LEU A 215 -19.51 11.96 8.37
N ALA A 216 -18.97 11.13 9.26
CA ALA A 216 -19.57 9.84 9.60
C ALA A 216 -21.00 10.02 10.16
N LEU A 217 -21.21 11.00 11.04
CA LEU A 217 -22.53 11.35 11.56
C LEU A 217 -23.44 11.85 10.44
N ARG A 218 -22.94 12.72 9.54
CA ARG A 218 -23.72 13.20 8.39
C ARG A 218 -24.16 12.05 7.50
N VAL A 219 -23.26 11.15 7.10
CA VAL A 219 -23.57 9.97 6.28
C VAL A 219 -24.60 9.10 6.99
N ARG A 220 -24.46 8.86 8.29
CA ARG A 220 -25.42 8.05 9.05
C ARG A 220 -26.81 8.67 9.12
N VAL A 221 -26.90 9.99 9.24
CA VAL A 221 -28.17 10.72 9.25
C VAL A 221 -28.82 10.73 7.87
N THR A 222 -28.05 10.92 6.79
CA THR A 222 -28.61 11.07 5.43
C THR A 222 -28.82 9.74 4.71
N GLU A 223 -27.88 8.81 4.82
CA GLU A 223 -27.88 7.52 4.11
C GLU A 223 -28.39 6.36 4.98
N GLY A 224 -28.54 6.56 6.30
CA GLY A 224 -28.95 5.51 7.24
C GLY A 224 -27.91 4.42 7.47
N ARG A 225 -26.66 4.62 7.03
CA ARG A 225 -25.56 3.64 7.10
C ARG A 225 -24.21 4.33 7.30
N GLU A 226 -23.17 3.53 7.50
CA GLU A 226 -21.79 4.03 7.63
C GLU A 226 -21.14 4.28 6.26
N PRO A 227 -20.17 5.20 6.17
CA PRO A 227 -19.43 5.41 4.93
C PRO A 227 -18.66 4.14 4.54
N LEU A 228 -18.68 3.79 3.26
CA LEU A 228 -18.01 2.61 2.72
C LEU A 228 -17.03 3.00 1.62
N PHE A 229 -15.87 2.36 1.66
CA PHE A 229 -14.75 2.59 0.76
C PHE A 229 -14.30 1.24 0.20
N SER A 230 -14.08 1.18 -1.11
CA SER A 230 -13.56 -0.04 -1.76
C SER A 230 -12.75 0.26 -3.00
N LEU A 231 -11.87 -0.68 -3.35
CA LEU A 231 -11.24 -0.78 -4.66
C LEU A 231 -11.92 -1.90 -5.43
N ASP A 232 -12.98 -1.54 -6.14
CA ASP A 232 -13.71 -2.51 -6.95
C ASP A 232 -12.95 -2.74 -8.25
N MET A 233 -12.90 -3.98 -8.73
CA MET A 233 -12.44 -4.24 -10.10
C MET A 233 -13.43 -3.56 -11.05
N LYS A 234 -12.95 -2.76 -12.01
CA LYS A 234 -13.80 -2.25 -13.08
C LYS A 234 -14.42 -3.45 -13.81
N ASP A 235 -15.73 -3.39 -14.06
CA ASP A 235 -16.40 -4.43 -14.83
C ASP A 235 -15.65 -4.66 -16.13
N VAL A 236 -15.32 -5.92 -16.41
CA VAL A 236 -14.60 -6.29 -17.65
C VAL A 236 -15.48 -5.83 -18.81
N PRO A 237 -15.04 -4.85 -19.64
CA PRO A 237 -15.85 -4.44 -20.77
C PRO A 237 -16.10 -5.67 -21.63
N SER A 238 -17.37 -5.97 -21.94
CA SER A 238 -17.75 -7.14 -22.73
C SER A 238 -17.26 -7.10 -24.18
N GLY A 239 -16.59 -6.01 -24.57
CA GLY A 239 -15.95 -5.83 -25.87
C GLY A 239 -14.51 -6.33 -25.87
N LYS A 240 -14.11 -7.01 -26.95
CA LYS A 240 -12.78 -7.55 -27.24
C LYS A 240 -11.70 -6.46 -27.42
N SER A 241 -11.59 -5.50 -26.51
CA SER A 241 -10.46 -4.56 -26.50
C SER A 241 -9.24 -5.30 -25.96
N ASN A 242 -8.26 -5.55 -26.84
CA ASN A 242 -6.97 -6.19 -26.50
C ASN A 242 -6.06 -5.30 -25.62
N GLU A 243 -6.58 -4.22 -25.05
CA GLU A 243 -5.85 -3.38 -24.11
C GLU A 243 -5.92 -4.02 -22.71
N VAL A 244 -5.02 -4.97 -22.48
CA VAL A 244 -4.83 -5.71 -21.22
C VAL A 244 -4.53 -4.77 -20.04
N GLU A 245 -4.18 -3.52 -20.32
CA GLU A 245 -3.82 -2.56 -19.32
C GLU A 245 -5.02 -2.09 -18.50
N ASP A 246 -6.24 -1.98 -19.06
CA ASP A 246 -7.37 -1.25 -18.45
C ASP A 246 -8.29 -2.04 -17.51
N LEU A 247 -7.87 -3.23 -17.06
CA LEU A 247 -8.47 -3.92 -15.91
C LEU A 247 -8.09 -3.18 -14.62
N TRP A 248 -8.54 -1.94 -14.48
CA TRP A 248 -8.17 -1.05 -13.39
C TRP A 248 -9.14 -1.21 -12.22
N GLN A 249 -8.60 -1.17 -11.01
CA GLN A 249 -9.40 -1.00 -9.82
C GLN A 249 -9.91 0.44 -9.80
N VAL A 250 -11.18 0.63 -9.47
CA VAL A 250 -11.82 1.94 -9.32
C VAL A 250 -12.01 2.21 -7.84
N LYS A 251 -11.59 3.39 -7.38
CA LYS A 251 -11.92 3.86 -6.04
C LYS A 251 -13.42 4.13 -5.97
N ARG A 252 -14.11 3.41 -5.10
CA ARG A 252 -15.53 3.61 -4.84
C ARG A 252 -15.71 4.23 -3.47
N PHE A 253 -16.55 5.25 -3.45
CA PHE A 253 -16.95 5.98 -2.26
C PHE A 253 -18.44 5.86 -2.12
N GLU A 254 -18.88 5.49 -0.93
CA GLU A 254 -20.28 5.39 -0.61
C GLU A 254 -20.56 6.17 0.68
N PRO A 255 -21.26 7.30 0.59
CA PRO A 255 -21.84 7.90 -0.61
C PRO A 255 -20.82 8.54 -1.57
N ALA A 256 -21.18 8.64 -2.85
CA ALA A 256 -20.28 9.12 -3.92
C ALA A 256 -19.75 10.54 -3.71
N TRP A 257 -20.48 11.38 -2.97
CA TRP A 257 -20.07 12.75 -2.66
C TRP A 257 -18.87 12.84 -1.71
N LEU A 258 -18.44 11.74 -1.08
CA LEU A 258 -17.19 11.68 -0.32
C LEU A 258 -15.96 11.70 -1.23
N ALA A 259 -16.10 11.32 -2.49
CA ALA A 259 -15.00 11.34 -3.45
C ALA A 259 -14.44 12.77 -3.62
N GLY A 260 -13.12 12.90 -3.59
CA GLY A 260 -12.45 14.20 -3.70
C GLY A 260 -12.45 15.06 -2.43
N THR A 261 -13.07 14.60 -1.34
CA THR A 261 -12.91 15.24 -0.02
C THR A 261 -11.63 14.78 0.68
N SER A 262 -11.02 15.63 1.51
CA SER A 262 -9.88 15.31 2.38
C SER A 262 -10.13 14.04 3.19
N VAL A 263 -11.27 14.01 3.90
CA VAL A 263 -11.67 12.88 4.74
C VAL A 263 -11.95 11.63 3.93
N GLY A 264 -12.67 11.74 2.81
CA GLY A 264 -12.98 10.60 1.95
C GLY A 264 -11.71 9.91 1.47
N GLU A 265 -10.72 10.68 0.99
CA GLU A 265 -9.44 10.13 0.54
C GLU A 265 -8.63 9.52 1.70
N VAL A 266 -8.59 10.16 2.87
CA VAL A 266 -7.87 9.63 4.05
C VAL A 266 -8.50 8.33 4.54
N MET A 267 -9.83 8.27 4.59
CA MET A 267 -10.55 7.08 5.03
C MET A 267 -10.41 5.93 4.04
N PHE A 268 -10.47 6.23 2.75
CA PHE A 268 -10.16 5.26 1.71
C PHE A 268 -8.74 4.70 1.88
N GLN A 269 -7.74 5.57 2.12
CA GLN A 269 -6.36 5.11 2.35
C GLN A 269 -6.22 4.27 3.62
N ALA A 270 -6.89 4.65 4.71
CA ALA A 270 -6.87 3.90 5.96
C ALA A 270 -7.46 2.50 5.79
N ASP A 271 -8.64 2.40 5.15
CA ASP A 271 -9.28 1.11 4.85
C ASP A 271 -8.43 0.26 3.90
N TYR A 272 -7.80 0.87 2.88
CA TYR A 272 -6.88 0.18 1.98
C TYR A 272 -5.62 -0.34 2.70
N HIS A 273 -5.12 0.37 3.71
CA HIS A 273 -3.94 -0.05 4.48
C HIS A 273 -4.23 -1.15 5.51
N LEU A 274 -5.48 -1.24 5.97
CA LEU A 274 -5.93 -2.28 6.90
C LEU A 274 -6.23 -3.62 6.20
N LYS A 275 -6.42 -3.59 4.88
CA LYS A 275 -6.65 -4.77 4.02
C LYS A 275 -5.34 -5.29 3.44
#